data_AF-A0A7W1GMF6-F1
#
_entry.id   AF-A0A7W1GMF6-F1
#
_cell.length_a   1.000
_cell.length_b   1.000
_cell.length_c   1.000
_cell.angle_alpha   90.00
_cell.angle_beta   90.00
_cell.angle_gamma   90.00
#
_symmetry.space_group_name_H-M   'P 1'
#
loop_
_entity.id
_entity.type
_entity.pdbx_description
1 polymer ?
#
loop_
_entity_poly.entity_id
_entity_poly.type
_entity_poly.pdbx_seq_one_letter_code
_entity_poly.pdbx_strand_id
1 'polypeptide(L)'
;MKAESGLGADEGWLYSLQPDVELDGVLYVHGCPLRDDDSFGKEPAPEDFERLAGVHNRAIVFGHSHIQFQRPGPHGTYLVNPGSVGMPLDGDVRGAYALWHGGREFEFRRVEYDTEKAAAAYEALGPPIGEMAAKRIRQGSD
;
A
#
# COMPACT_ATOMS: atom_id res chain seq x y z
N MET A 1 18.26 -24.88 2.10
CA MET A 1 17.27 -25.87 1.63
C MET A 1 15.92 -25.17 1.74
N LYS A 2 15.27 -24.80 0.62
CA LYS A 2 13.96 -24.14 0.69
C LYS A 2 12.95 -25.20 1.14
N ALA A 3 12.28 -24.97 2.26
CA ALA A 3 11.16 -25.80 2.67
C ALA A 3 10.02 -25.60 1.66
N GLU A 4 9.50 -26.68 1.10
CA GLU A 4 8.28 -26.62 0.30
C GLU A 4 7.13 -26.27 1.25
N SER A 5 6.40 -25.19 0.94
CA SER A 5 5.39 -24.59 1.83
C SER A 5 4.14 -25.44 2.04
N GLY A 6 4.02 -26.59 1.36
CA GLY A 6 2.83 -27.46 1.41
C GLY A 6 1.58 -26.86 0.75
N LEU A 7 1.72 -25.71 0.11
CA LEU A 7 0.66 -24.98 -0.58
C LEU A 7 0.77 -25.18 -2.09
N GLY A 8 -0.33 -25.02 -2.83
CA GLY A 8 -0.31 -25.10 -4.29
C GLY A 8 0.72 -24.15 -4.91
N ALA A 9 1.17 -24.40 -6.14
CA ALA A 9 2.27 -23.62 -6.76
C ALA A 9 2.04 -22.09 -6.71
N ASP A 10 0.79 -21.63 -6.89
CA ASP A 10 0.41 -20.22 -6.84
C ASP A 10 0.47 -19.64 -5.42
N GLU A 11 0.01 -20.40 -4.42
CA GLU A 11 0.07 -19.99 -3.01
C GLU A 11 1.53 -20.02 -2.51
N GLY A 12 2.28 -21.08 -2.80
CA GLY A 12 3.68 -21.18 -2.42
C GLY A 12 4.55 -20.05 -3.00
N TRP A 13 4.20 -19.55 -4.18
CA TRP A 13 4.82 -18.35 -4.73
C TRP A 13 4.53 -17.10 -3.90
N LEU A 14 3.28 -16.85 -3.50
CA LEU A 14 2.92 -15.70 -2.65
C LEU A 14 3.69 -15.69 -1.33
N TYR A 15 3.79 -16.84 -0.65
CA TYR A 15 4.55 -16.97 0.60
C TYR A 15 6.07 -16.88 0.41
N SER A 16 6.57 -16.91 -0.83
CA SER A 16 8.00 -16.74 -1.12
C SER A 16 8.42 -15.28 -1.33
N LEU A 17 7.46 -14.37 -1.46
CA LEU A 17 7.72 -12.93 -1.61
C LEU A 17 8.39 -12.38 -0.36
N GLN A 18 9.36 -11.49 -0.55
CA GLN A 18 10.02 -10.82 0.57
C GLN A 18 9.06 -9.78 1.16
N PRO A 19 8.99 -9.62 2.50
CA PRO A 19 8.16 -8.61 3.14
C PRO A 19 8.67 -7.19 2.89
N ASP A 20 9.97 -7.06 2.67
CA ASP A 20 10.65 -5.81 2.37
C ASP A 20 11.70 -5.98 1.27
N VAL A 21 12.02 -4.87 0.60
CA VAL A 21 13.16 -4.79 -0.32
C VAL A 21 13.74 -3.39 -0.31
N GLU A 22 15.07 -3.30 -0.38
CA GLU A 22 15.77 -2.03 -0.60
C GLU A 22 16.30 -1.98 -2.04
N LEU A 23 15.91 -0.96 -2.79
CA LEU A 23 16.36 -0.72 -4.17
C LEU A 23 16.77 0.73 -4.35
N ASP A 24 17.97 0.96 -4.90
CA ASP A 24 18.46 2.29 -5.27
C ASP A 24 18.32 3.34 -4.15
N GLY A 25 18.52 2.91 -2.91
CA GLY A 25 18.45 3.79 -1.75
C GLY A 25 17.05 3.99 -1.18
N VAL A 26 16.02 3.27 -1.62
CA VAL A 26 14.64 3.35 -1.13
C VAL A 26 14.22 2.03 -0.49
N LEU A 27 13.56 2.10 0.67
CA LEU A 27 12.99 0.94 1.34
C LEU A 27 11.52 0.78 0.92
N TYR A 28 11.13 -0.41 0.48
CA TYR A 28 9.77 -0.76 0.11
C TYR A 28 9.23 -1.79 1.09
N VAL A 29 8.06 -1.52 1.67
CA VAL A 29 7.34 -2.39 2.63
C VAL A 29 5.84 -2.36 2.32
N HIS A 30 5.05 -3.35 2.76
CA HIS A 30 3.59 -3.27 2.60
C HIS A 30 2.96 -2.27 3.58
N GLY A 31 3.23 -2.44 4.88
CA GLY A 31 2.65 -1.64 5.96
C GLY A 31 3.59 -0.56 6.48
N CYS A 32 4.47 -0.95 7.40
CA CYS A 32 5.57 -0.15 7.89
C CYS A 32 6.79 -1.05 8.18
N PRO A 33 8.02 -0.51 8.34
CA PRO A 33 9.20 -1.32 8.63
C PRO A 33 9.08 -2.27 9.83
N LEU A 34 8.24 -1.95 10.82
CA LEU A 34 8.04 -2.80 11.99
C LEU A 34 7.13 -4.02 11.72
N ARG A 35 6.09 -3.86 10.90
CA ARG A 35 5.04 -4.86 10.66
C ARG A 35 4.18 -4.51 9.45
N ASP A 36 3.63 -5.52 8.78
CA ASP A 36 2.85 -5.36 7.54
C ASP A 36 1.37 -5.02 7.75
N ASP A 37 0.83 -5.21 8.95
CA ASP A 37 -0.56 -4.97 9.32
C ASP A 37 -0.78 -3.64 10.09
N ASP A 38 0.17 -2.71 9.97
CA ASP A 38 0.09 -1.32 10.44
C ASP A 38 0.69 -0.39 9.37
N SER A 39 0.37 0.90 9.41
CA SER A 39 0.84 1.87 8.40
C SER A 39 1.02 3.26 8.98
N PHE A 40 1.72 4.13 8.26
CA PHE A 40 1.81 5.54 8.60
C PHE A 40 0.56 6.30 8.14
N GLY A 41 0.17 7.32 8.91
CA GLY A 41 -0.94 8.22 8.55
C GLY A 41 -0.50 9.45 7.76
N LYS A 42 -1.46 10.14 7.13
CA LYS A 42 -1.24 11.45 6.48
C LYS A 42 -0.65 12.47 7.44
N GLU A 43 -1.14 12.46 8.69
CA GLU A 43 -0.62 13.31 9.76
C GLU A 43 0.45 12.57 10.56
N PRO A 44 1.51 13.28 11.03
CA PRO A 44 2.49 12.70 11.93
C PRO A 44 1.86 12.20 13.23
N ALA A 45 2.36 11.07 13.72
CA ALA A 45 1.90 10.48 14.98
C ALA A 45 3.11 10.01 15.82
N PRO A 46 3.02 9.99 17.17
CA PRO A 46 4.12 9.52 18.02
C PRO A 46 4.59 8.09 17.69
N GLU A 47 3.68 7.22 17.27
CA GLU A 47 3.94 5.83 16.92
C GLU A 47 4.81 5.72 15.65
N ASP A 48 4.96 6.79 14.85
CA ASP A 48 5.84 6.78 13.68
C ASP A 48 7.28 6.41 14.05
N PHE A 49 7.77 6.79 15.23
CA PHE A 49 9.10 6.41 15.71
C PHE A 49 9.25 4.90 15.87
N GLU A 50 8.22 4.25 16.43
CA GLU A 50 8.21 2.80 16.62
C GLU A 50 8.05 2.07 15.27
N ARG A 51 7.13 2.56 14.42
CA ARG A 51 6.88 2.03 13.08
C ARG A 51 8.11 2.04 12.18
N LEU A 52 9.03 2.98 12.38
CA LEU A 52 10.29 3.04 11.63
C LEU A 52 11.25 1.89 11.95
N ALA A 53 11.10 1.20 13.09
CA ALA A 53 11.99 0.10 13.50
C ALA A 53 13.50 0.43 13.37
N GLY A 54 13.88 1.67 13.66
CA GLY A 54 15.27 2.14 13.57
C GLY A 54 15.75 2.58 12.18
N VAL A 55 14.88 2.60 11.16
CA VAL A 55 15.21 3.11 9.82
C VAL A 55 15.38 4.63 9.84
N HIS A 56 16.54 5.12 9.41
CA HIS A 56 16.89 6.55 9.40
C HIS A 56 17.28 7.04 7.99
N ASN A 57 17.10 8.34 7.73
CA ASN A 57 17.57 9.06 6.53
C ASN A 57 17.18 8.42 5.18
N ARG A 58 16.02 7.76 5.14
CA ARG A 58 15.59 6.90 4.05
C ARG A 58 14.26 7.34 3.46
N ALA A 59 14.08 7.23 2.15
CA ALA A 59 12.73 7.24 1.57
C ALA A 59 12.09 5.86 1.76
N ILE A 60 10.89 5.82 2.32
CA ILE A 60 10.14 4.60 2.60
C ILE A 60 8.86 4.65 1.79
N VAL A 61 8.74 3.73 0.85
CA VAL A 61 7.53 3.51 0.07
C VAL A 61 6.73 2.41 0.75
N PHE A 62 5.49 2.72 1.09
CA PHE A 62 4.59 1.80 1.79
C PHE A 62 3.17 1.91 1.26
N GLY A 63 2.32 0.95 1.62
CA GLY A 63 0.93 0.87 1.20
C GLY A 63 0.01 0.65 2.41
N HIS A 64 -0.75 -0.45 2.36
CA HIS A 64 -1.67 -0.92 3.38
C HIS A 64 -2.91 -0.04 3.63
N SER A 65 -2.74 1.27 3.84
CA SER A 65 -3.83 2.19 4.18
C SER A 65 -4.70 2.60 2.98
N HIS A 66 -4.23 2.40 1.75
CA HIS A 66 -4.90 2.78 0.50
C HIS A 66 -5.14 4.28 0.31
N ILE A 67 -4.36 5.10 1.04
CA ILE A 67 -4.48 6.55 1.05
C ILE A 67 -3.23 7.14 0.44
N GLN A 68 -3.35 7.92 -0.63
CA GLN A 68 -2.19 8.51 -1.30
C GLN A 68 -1.71 9.76 -0.56
N PHE A 69 -0.43 9.77 -0.16
CA PHE A 69 0.22 10.94 0.43
C PHE A 69 1.74 10.78 0.47
N GLN A 70 2.45 11.89 0.62
CA GLN A 70 3.86 11.89 1.00
C GLN A 70 4.12 12.96 2.05
N ARG A 71 5.03 12.67 2.99
CA ARG A 71 5.46 13.64 4.00
C ARG A 71 6.83 13.28 4.59
N PRO A 72 7.52 14.23 5.20
CA PRO A 72 8.64 13.92 6.08
C PRO A 72 8.21 12.99 7.23
N GLY A 73 9.10 12.06 7.60
CA GLY A 73 8.97 11.24 8.79
C GLY A 73 10.07 11.53 9.82
N PRO A 74 10.04 10.88 10.99
CA PRO A 74 11.11 10.97 11.98
C PRO A 74 12.47 10.50 11.44
N HIS A 75 13.55 10.84 12.16
CA HIS A 75 14.92 10.44 11.81
C HIS A 75 15.36 10.77 10.37
N GLY A 76 14.83 11.86 9.82
CA GLY A 76 15.16 12.31 8.46
C GLY A 76 14.59 11.43 7.36
N THR A 77 13.62 10.56 7.67
CA THR A 77 12.94 9.71 6.67
C THR A 77 11.96 10.51 5.82
N TYR A 78 11.61 9.95 4.67
CA TYR A 78 10.61 10.49 3.75
C TYR A 78 9.58 9.40 3.45
N LEU A 79 8.35 9.60 3.91
CA LEU A 79 7.29 8.62 3.89
C LEU A 79 6.45 8.85 2.62
N VAL A 80 6.31 7.82 1.78
CA VAL A 80 5.57 7.88 0.51
C VAL A 80 4.58 6.72 0.45
N ASN A 81 3.28 7.05 0.39
CA ASN A 81 2.22 6.09 0.09
C ASN A 81 1.63 6.41 -1.29
N PRO A 82 1.79 5.54 -2.30
CA PRO A 82 1.28 5.79 -3.65
C PRO A 82 -0.25 5.67 -3.73
N GLY A 83 -0.91 5.22 -2.65
CA GLY A 83 -2.34 4.93 -2.59
C GLY A 83 -2.66 3.49 -3.01
N SER A 84 -3.87 3.27 -3.51
CA SER A 84 -4.30 1.97 -3.99
C SER A 84 -4.78 2.06 -5.44
N VAL A 85 -4.27 1.14 -6.28
CA VAL A 85 -4.70 1.01 -7.68
C VAL A 85 -6.13 0.52 -7.76
N GLY A 86 -6.49 -0.45 -6.91
CA GLY A 86 -7.74 -1.21 -7.04
C GLY A 86 -8.75 -0.98 -5.93
N MET A 87 -8.45 -0.19 -4.90
CA MET A 87 -9.38 0.08 -3.79
C MET A 87 -8.98 1.37 -3.03
N PRO A 88 -8.94 2.54 -3.68
CA PRO A 88 -8.59 3.80 -3.00
C PRO A 88 -9.56 4.12 -1.85
N LEU A 89 -9.05 4.65 -0.74
CA LEU A 89 -9.83 4.97 0.46
C LEU A 89 -9.72 6.46 0.88
N ASP A 90 -9.38 7.33 -0.06
CA ASP A 90 -9.15 8.76 0.20
C ASP A 90 -10.17 9.71 -0.45
N GLY A 91 -11.32 9.17 -0.88
CA GLY A 91 -12.44 9.91 -1.47
C GLY A 91 -12.33 10.14 -2.99
N ASP A 92 -11.23 9.71 -3.63
CA ASP A 92 -11.08 9.69 -5.08
C ASP A 92 -11.09 8.24 -5.59
N VAL A 93 -12.11 7.89 -6.37
CA VAL A 93 -12.33 6.53 -6.87
C VAL A 93 -11.31 6.07 -7.91
N ARG A 94 -10.54 7.00 -8.49
CA ARG A 94 -9.54 6.69 -9.53
C ARG A 94 -8.37 5.92 -8.93
N GLY A 95 -7.87 4.94 -9.67
CA GLY A 95 -6.74 4.12 -9.27
C GLY A 95 -5.50 4.99 -9.03
N ALA A 96 -4.84 4.82 -7.90
CA ALA A 96 -3.73 5.64 -7.43
C ALA A 96 -2.39 4.92 -7.55
N TYR A 97 -1.37 5.63 -8.05
CA TYR A 97 0.01 5.13 -8.11
C TYR A 97 1.00 6.30 -8.10
N ALA A 98 2.30 5.98 -8.01
CA ALA A 98 3.38 6.96 -8.09
C ALA A 98 4.40 6.56 -9.16
N LEU A 99 4.95 7.55 -9.85
CA LEU A 99 6.18 7.43 -10.63
C LEU A 99 7.34 7.87 -9.74
N TRP A 100 8.45 7.12 -9.77
CA TRP A 100 9.66 7.47 -9.05
C TRP A 100 10.73 7.92 -10.03
N HIS A 101 11.23 9.15 -9.84
CA HIS A 101 12.23 9.78 -10.71
C HIS A 101 13.65 9.73 -10.11
N GLY A 102 13.80 9.12 -8.93
CA GLY A 102 15.06 8.98 -8.22
C GLY A 102 15.10 9.75 -6.89
N GLY A 103 15.90 9.26 -5.95
CA GLY A 103 16.03 9.87 -4.62
C GLY A 103 14.66 10.04 -3.93
N ARG A 104 14.27 11.28 -3.62
CA ARG A 104 12.98 11.63 -2.96
C ARG A 104 11.93 12.18 -3.94
N GLU A 105 12.17 12.09 -5.24
CA GLU A 105 11.26 12.65 -6.25
C GLU A 105 10.21 11.60 -6.67
N PHE A 106 9.00 11.77 -6.13
CA PHE A 106 7.84 10.95 -6.45
C PHE A 106 6.72 11.81 -7.04
N GLU A 107 6.12 11.32 -8.11
CA GLU A 107 5.03 11.98 -8.80
C GLU A 107 3.76 11.13 -8.69
N PHE A 108 2.74 11.66 -8.02
CA PHE A 108 1.47 10.99 -7.88
C PHE A 108 0.61 11.09 -9.13
N ARG A 109 0.05 9.94 -9.51
CA ARG A 109 -0.82 9.79 -10.67
C ARG A 109 -2.11 9.11 -10.25
N ARG A 110 -3.16 9.43 -11.00
CA ARG A 110 -4.48 8.83 -10.92
C ARG A 110 -4.91 8.40 -12.30
N VAL A 111 -5.63 7.29 -12.40
CA VAL A 111 -6.16 6.77 -13.65
C VAL A 111 -7.64 6.41 -13.49
N GLU A 112 -8.46 6.88 -14.42
CA GLU A 112 -9.87 6.51 -14.51
C GLU A 112 -10.00 5.07 -15.02
N TYR A 113 -10.97 4.36 -14.48
CA TYR A 113 -11.36 3.02 -14.91
C TYR A 113 -12.86 2.84 -14.69
N ASP A 114 -13.41 1.76 -15.23
CA ASP A 114 -14.82 1.41 -15.07
C ASP A 114 -15.07 0.88 -13.63
N THR A 115 -15.33 1.81 -12.71
CA THR A 115 -15.58 1.53 -11.29
C THR A 115 -16.83 0.68 -11.09
N GLU A 116 -17.88 0.87 -11.90
CA GLU A 116 -19.10 0.07 -11.81
C GLU A 116 -18.87 -1.37 -12.24
N LYS A 117 -18.11 -1.60 -13.31
CA LYS A 117 -17.73 -2.95 -13.72
C LYS A 117 -16.88 -3.66 -12.66
N ALA A 118 -15.95 -2.95 -12.02
CA ALA A 118 -15.15 -3.50 -10.93
C ALA A 118 -16.01 -3.79 -9.69
N ALA A 119 -16.90 -2.89 -9.31
CA ALA A 119 -17.82 -3.08 -8.19
C ALA A 119 -18.76 -4.27 -8.41
N ALA A 120 -19.33 -4.42 -9.61
CA ALA A 120 -20.16 -5.56 -9.97
C ALA A 120 -19.42 -6.91 -9.88
N ALA A 121 -18.12 -6.93 -10.22
CA ALA A 121 -17.29 -8.12 -10.06
C ALA A 121 -17.10 -8.50 -8.58
N TYR A 122 -16.96 -7.52 -7.69
CA TYR A 122 -16.94 -7.76 -6.24
C TYR A 122 -18.30 -8.23 -5.71
N GLU A 123 -19.41 -7.64 -6.16
CA GLU A 123 -20.77 -8.06 -5.76
C GLU A 123 -21.04 -9.53 -6.11
N ALA A 124 -20.52 -9.99 -7.25
CA ALA A 124 -20.64 -11.38 -7.67
C ALA A 124 -19.97 -12.39 -6.73
N LEU A 125 -19.05 -11.95 -5.84
CA LEU A 125 -18.45 -12.79 -4.81
C LEU A 125 -19.38 -13.04 -3.61
N GLY A 126 -20.47 -12.28 -3.51
CA GLY A 126 -21.48 -12.41 -2.46
C GLY A 126 -21.15 -11.70 -1.14
N PRO A 127 -22.15 -11.61 -0.24
CA PRO A 127 -22.01 -10.91 1.03
C PRO A 127 -21.22 -11.70 2.08
N PRO A 128 -20.67 -11.01 3.10
CA PRO A 128 -20.68 -9.55 3.26
C PRO A 128 -19.50 -8.86 2.53
N ILE A 129 -18.46 -9.62 2.18
CA ILE A 129 -17.19 -9.06 1.71
C ILE A 129 -17.34 -8.42 0.33
N GLY A 130 -18.07 -9.07 -0.59
CA GLY A 130 -18.30 -8.55 -1.94
C GLY A 130 -19.04 -7.21 -1.94
N GLU A 131 -20.10 -7.10 -1.14
CA GLU A 131 -20.89 -5.86 -1.01
C GLU A 131 -20.06 -4.73 -0.39
N MET A 132 -19.29 -5.02 0.67
CA MET A 132 -18.40 -4.04 1.29
C MET A 132 -17.33 -3.54 0.31
N ALA A 133 -16.69 -4.47 -0.42
CA ALA A 133 -15.68 -4.13 -1.41
C ALA A 133 -16.27 -3.28 -2.55
N ALA A 134 -17.44 -3.67 -3.08
CA ALA A 134 -18.13 -2.91 -4.11
C ALA A 134 -18.49 -1.49 -3.67
N LYS A 135 -18.97 -1.32 -2.43
CA LYS A 135 -19.25 0.00 -1.84
C LYS A 135 -17.98 0.86 -1.82
N ARG A 136 -16.86 0.31 -1.37
CA ARG A 136 -15.56 1.00 -1.33
C ARG A 136 -15.10 1.44 -2.73
N ILE A 137 -15.21 0.57 -3.74
CA ILE A 137 -14.87 0.92 -5.12
C ILE A 137 -15.67 2.12 -5.63
N ARG A 138 -16.98 2.16 -5.35
CA ARG A 138 -17.87 3.24 -5.83
C ARG A 138 -17.66 4.55 -5.09
N GLN A 139 -17.25 4.51 -3.83
CA GLN A 139 -17.19 5.68 -2.95
C GLN A 139 -15.76 6.20 -2.76
N GLY A 140 -14.75 5.35 -2.94
CA GLY A 140 -13.38 5.65 -2.58
C GLY A 140 -13.20 5.79 -1.06
N SER A 141 -14.02 5.13 -0.26
CA SER A 141 -14.06 5.25 1.20
C SER A 141 -14.73 4.03 1.85
N ASP A 142 -14.59 3.90 3.17
CA ASP A 142 -15.29 2.88 3.98
C ASP A 142 -16.82 3.04 4.04
#